data_AF-A0A925HEM6-F1
#
_entry.id   AF-A0A925HEM6-F1
#
_cell.length_a   1.000
_cell.length_b   1.000
_cell.length_c   1.000
_cell.angle_alpha   90.00
_cell.angle_beta   90.00
_cell.angle_gamma   90.00
#
_symmetry.space_group_name_H-M   'P 1'
#
loop_
_entity.id
_entity.type
_entity.pdbx_description
1 polymer ?
#
loop_
_entity_poly.entity_id
_entity_poly.type
_entity_poly.pdbx_seq_one_letter_code
_entity_poly.pdbx_strand_id
1 'polypeptide(L)'
;MVQTSVQFTPVQVLQAARRAEAEGKMDYALQFYRHLVEQHGTTPEAQEAREGLFRIAEWRWGEARVARGRDATGGGAQNAQNTQSAPGSQTPPAAPAGNPSGQRVYNVANNTPPSDYYADQPQVAAAPGKLPQVIALGHGEDEQAFRPRFRVAKFLAHALSAIGWLTLLAGVGAAVGGLAGLVGELSAVGLLGVPFGALLALPALVLGIVLVVAGQLAAAVFESTNANLELVAIERGRNSF
;
A
#
# COMPACT_ATOMS: atom_id res chain seq x y z
N MET A 1 -35.09 1.25 31.57
CA MET A 1 -34.91 2.52 30.84
C MET A 1 -34.74 2.16 29.37
N VAL A 2 -35.73 2.45 28.53
CA VAL A 2 -35.70 2.11 27.10
C VAL A 2 -34.87 3.20 26.40
N GLN A 3 -33.70 2.83 25.89
CA GLN A 3 -32.85 3.74 25.12
C GLN A 3 -33.44 3.84 23.72
N THR A 4 -34.18 4.92 23.45
CA THR A 4 -34.67 5.22 22.10
C THR A 4 -33.49 5.63 21.23
N SER A 5 -32.99 4.72 20.39
CA SER A 5 -32.00 5.04 19.37
C SER A 5 -32.60 6.08 18.41
N VAL A 6 -32.00 7.26 18.34
CA VAL A 6 -32.40 8.31 17.39
C VAL A 6 -32.20 7.76 15.97
N GLN A 7 -33.30 7.58 15.25
CA GLN A 7 -33.26 7.14 13.84
C GLN A 7 -33.06 8.36 12.96
N PHE A 8 -31.88 8.47 12.34
CA PHE A 8 -31.60 9.50 11.35
C PHE A 8 -32.11 9.04 9.98
N THR A 9 -32.65 9.96 9.19
CA THR A 9 -33.07 9.61 7.82
C THR A 9 -31.83 9.50 6.91
N PRO A 10 -31.85 8.65 5.86
CA PRO A 10 -30.71 8.50 4.95
C PRO A 10 -30.23 9.83 4.37
N VAL A 11 -31.17 10.72 4.04
CA VAL A 11 -30.89 12.06 3.49
C VAL A 11 -30.11 12.93 4.49
N GLN A 12 -30.46 12.88 5.78
CA GLN A 12 -29.74 13.63 6.82
C GLN A 12 -28.31 13.13 6.99
N VAL A 13 -28.11 11.81 6.96
CA VAL A 13 -26.78 11.19 7.04
C VAL A 13 -25.94 11.58 5.82
N LEU A 14 -26.52 11.57 4.61
CA LEU A 14 -25.84 11.98 3.38
C LEU A 14 -25.42 13.46 3.43
N GLN A 15 -26.30 14.34 3.92
CA GLN A 15 -26.01 15.76 4.03
C GLN A 15 -24.91 16.03 5.08
N ALA A 16 -24.91 15.29 6.19
CA ALA A 16 -23.83 15.33 7.17
C ALA A 16 -22.49 14.86 6.58
N ALA A 17 -22.51 13.79 5.75
CA ALA A 17 -21.32 13.30 5.05
C ALA A 17 -20.72 14.36 4.11
N ARG A 18 -21.56 14.99 3.26
CA ARG A 18 -21.12 16.05 2.34
C ARG A 18 -20.59 17.29 3.07
N ARG A 19 -21.18 17.62 4.22
CA ARG A 19 -20.68 18.72 5.06
C ARG A 19 -19.31 18.40 5.65
N ALA A 20 -19.12 17.18 6.16
CA ALA A 20 -17.83 16.72 6.65
C ALA A 20 -16.76 16.71 5.53
N GLU A 21 -17.12 16.30 4.31
CA GLU A 21 -16.26 16.38 3.12
C GLU A 21 -15.85 17.83 2.82
N ALA A 22 -16.82 18.76 2.79
CA ALA A 22 -16.57 20.18 2.55
C ALA A 22 -15.73 20.86 3.65
N GLU A 23 -15.84 20.39 4.90
CA GLU A 23 -15.03 20.84 6.04
C GLU A 23 -13.61 20.22 6.07
N GLY A 24 -13.28 19.33 5.14
CA GLY A 24 -11.98 18.64 5.12
C GLY A 24 -11.87 17.49 6.13
N LYS A 25 -12.96 17.12 6.81
CA LYS A 25 -13.02 16.06 7.82
C LYS A 25 -13.29 14.70 7.18
N MET A 26 -12.32 14.23 6.38
CA MET A 26 -12.49 13.05 5.52
C MET A 26 -12.82 11.76 6.29
N ASP A 27 -12.27 11.57 7.50
CA ASP A 27 -12.58 10.40 8.33
C ASP A 27 -14.05 10.34 8.76
N TYR A 28 -14.64 11.48 9.11
CA TYR A 28 -16.06 11.57 9.46
C TYR A 28 -16.95 11.34 8.23
N ALA A 29 -16.60 11.93 7.09
CA ALA A 29 -17.32 11.69 5.83
C ALA A 29 -17.34 10.19 5.49
N LEU A 30 -16.20 9.50 5.64
CA LEU A 30 -16.09 8.05 5.42
C LEU A 30 -16.99 7.23 6.36
N GLN A 31 -17.05 7.58 7.64
CA GLN A 31 -17.94 6.90 8.60
C GLN A 31 -19.42 7.06 8.21
N PHE A 32 -19.85 8.27 7.84
CA PHE A 32 -21.23 8.51 7.42
C PHE A 32 -21.58 7.77 6.13
N TYR A 33 -20.71 7.80 5.11
CA TYR A 33 -20.94 7.07 3.87
C TYR A 33 -21.00 5.56 4.10
N ARG A 34 -20.10 5.01 4.92
CA ARG A 34 -20.11 3.59 5.27
C ARG A 34 -21.40 3.19 5.98
N HIS A 35 -21.82 3.98 6.98
CA HIS A 35 -23.07 3.76 7.70
C HIS A 35 -24.28 3.78 6.75
N LEU A 36 -24.30 4.72 5.80
CA LEU A 36 -25.37 4.85 4.82
C LEU A 36 -25.42 3.64 3.87
N VAL A 37 -24.27 3.15 3.40
CA VAL A 37 -24.21 1.95 2.55
C VAL A 37 -24.59 0.68 3.32
N GLU A 38 -24.17 0.54 4.58
CA GLU A 38 -24.44 -0.63 5.41
C GLU A 38 -25.91 -0.71 5.85
N GLN A 39 -26.51 0.41 6.26
CA GLN A 39 -27.89 0.42 6.77
C GLN A 39 -28.95 0.69 5.70
N HIS A 40 -28.58 1.42 4.63
CA HIS A 40 -29.53 1.90 3.61
C HIS A 40 -29.11 1.52 2.18
N GLY A 41 -28.42 0.39 2.00
CA GLY A 41 -27.79 0.00 0.73
C GLY A 41 -28.69 -0.05 -0.51
N THR A 42 -30.02 -0.08 -0.37
CA THR A 42 -31.00 -0.09 -1.47
C THR A 42 -31.54 1.29 -1.84
N THR A 43 -31.22 2.35 -1.10
CA THR A 43 -31.73 3.71 -1.38
C THR A 43 -30.84 4.44 -2.39
N PRO A 44 -31.37 5.43 -3.14
CA PRO A 44 -30.55 6.21 -4.07
C PRO A 44 -29.41 6.95 -3.36
N GLU A 45 -29.60 7.38 -2.11
CA GLU A 45 -28.56 8.02 -1.30
C GLU A 45 -27.36 7.09 -1.06
N ALA A 46 -27.59 5.77 -0.97
CA ALA A 46 -26.50 4.80 -0.84
C ALA A 46 -25.68 4.63 -2.12
N GLN A 47 -26.26 4.87 -3.29
CA GLN A 47 -25.48 4.90 -4.53
C GLN A 47 -24.54 6.11 -4.53
N GLU A 48 -25.04 7.28 -4.17
CA GLU A 48 -24.21 8.48 -4.04
C GLU A 48 -23.12 8.33 -2.97
N ALA A 49 -23.43 7.64 -1.86
CA ALA A 49 -22.46 7.33 -0.83
C ALA A 49 -21.32 6.42 -1.33
N ARG A 50 -21.63 5.44 -2.20
CA ARG A 50 -20.59 4.59 -2.83
C ARG A 50 -19.67 5.42 -3.71
N GLU A 51 -20.22 6.34 -4.50
CA GLU A 51 -19.43 7.29 -5.30
C GLU A 51 -18.54 8.17 -4.43
N GLY A 52 -19.08 8.69 -3.31
CA GLY A 52 -18.32 9.45 -2.31
C GLY A 52 -17.15 8.65 -1.73
N LEU A 53 -17.35 7.37 -1.41
CA LEU A 53 -16.28 6.49 -0.93
C LEU A 53 -15.17 6.31 -1.97
N PHE A 54 -15.49 6.22 -3.26
CA PHE A 54 -14.48 6.15 -4.32
C PHE A 54 -13.65 7.44 -4.40
N ARG A 55 -14.28 8.62 -4.29
CA ARG A 55 -13.54 9.89 -4.26
C ARG A 55 -12.59 9.98 -3.07
N ILE A 56 -13.02 9.56 -1.89
CA ILE A 56 -12.18 9.56 -0.68
C ILE A 56 -11.00 8.58 -0.84
N ALA A 57 -11.24 7.39 -1.43
CA ALA A 57 -10.19 6.41 -1.69
C ALA A 57 -9.12 6.98 -2.66
N GLU A 58 -9.55 7.67 -3.70
CA GLU A 58 -8.65 8.33 -4.66
C GLU A 58 -7.80 9.41 -3.99
N TRP A 59 -8.42 10.26 -3.16
CA TRP A 59 -7.71 11.28 -2.40
C TRP A 59 -6.64 10.68 -1.49
N ARG A 60 -6.97 9.60 -0.77
CA ARG A 60 -6.03 8.90 0.12
C ARG A 60 -4.87 8.24 -0.63
N TRP A 61 -5.12 7.72 -1.83
CA TRP A 61 -4.05 7.19 -2.71
C TRP A 61 -3.16 8.30 -3.29
N GLY A 62 -3.73 9.48 -3.54
CA GLY A 62 -2.99 10.68 -3.92
C GLY A 62 -1.99 11.08 -2.83
N GLU A 63 -2.46 11.20 -1.58
CA GLU A 63 -1.58 11.54 -0.44
C GLU A 63 -0.47 10.51 -0.22
N ALA A 64 -0.79 9.21 -0.29
CA ALA A 64 0.21 8.16 -0.13
C ALA A 64 1.32 8.23 -1.21
N ARG A 65 0.98 8.63 -2.44
CA ARG A 65 1.96 8.86 -3.51
C ARG A 65 2.84 10.07 -3.22
N VAL A 66 2.27 11.16 -2.72
CA VAL A 66 3.03 12.36 -2.36
C VAL A 66 3.98 12.09 -1.19
N ALA A 67 3.51 11.38 -0.16
CA ALA A 67 4.34 10.97 0.97
C ALA A 67 5.52 10.11 0.49
N ARG A 68 5.26 9.07 -0.30
CA ARG A 68 6.30 8.19 -0.85
C ARG A 68 7.30 8.91 -1.76
N GLY A 69 6.83 9.88 -2.55
CA GLY A 69 7.70 10.70 -3.39
C GLY A 69 8.64 11.60 -2.56
N ARG A 70 8.15 12.12 -1.43
CA ARG A 70 8.98 12.91 -0.50
C ARG A 70 10.05 12.04 0.16
N ASP A 71 9.73 10.82 0.56
CA ASP A 71 10.70 9.90 1.16
C ASP A 71 11.77 9.45 0.16
N ALA A 72 11.37 9.17 -1.09
CA ALA A 72 12.28 8.79 -2.16
C ALA A 72 13.27 9.91 -2.53
N THR A 73 12.85 11.18 -2.40
CA THR A 73 13.71 12.34 -2.74
C THR A 73 14.53 12.82 -1.54
N GLY A 74 14.07 12.58 -0.30
CA GLY A 74 14.75 12.99 0.93
C GLY A 74 15.84 12.02 1.42
N GLY A 75 15.76 10.73 1.08
CA GLY A 75 16.74 9.72 1.54
C GLY A 75 18.06 9.66 0.76
N GLY A 76 18.17 10.35 -0.39
CA GLY A 76 19.34 10.29 -1.27
C GLY A 76 20.46 11.30 -0.97
N ALA A 77 20.22 12.30 -0.10
CA ALA A 77 21.15 13.41 0.08
C ALA A 77 22.14 13.27 1.25
N GLN A 78 22.00 12.25 2.12
CA GLN A 78 22.83 12.16 3.34
C GLN A 78 24.09 11.28 3.24
N ASN A 79 24.35 10.60 2.11
CA ASN A 79 25.54 9.74 1.97
C ASN A 79 26.60 10.19 0.95
N ALA A 80 26.48 11.41 0.40
CA ALA A 80 27.45 11.94 -0.58
C ALA A 80 28.43 12.99 -0.02
N GLN A 81 28.44 13.25 1.29
CA GLN A 81 29.25 14.33 1.88
C GLN A 81 30.43 13.84 2.75
N ASN A 82 30.94 12.63 2.52
CA ASN A 82 32.10 12.15 3.29
C ASN A 82 33.13 11.35 2.47
N THR A 83 33.53 11.86 1.29
CA THR A 83 34.80 11.48 0.64
C THR A 83 35.30 12.60 -0.27
N GLN A 84 35.73 13.74 0.26
CA GLN A 84 36.71 14.58 -0.46
C GLN A 84 37.47 15.51 0.48
N SER A 85 38.49 14.97 1.13
CA SER A 85 39.56 15.77 1.73
C SER A 85 40.64 15.98 0.66
N ALA A 86 40.66 17.17 0.04
CA ALA A 86 41.79 17.66 -0.74
C ALA A 86 42.23 19.03 -0.16
N PRO A 87 43.53 19.31 0.01
CA PRO A 87 44.00 20.57 0.60
C PRO A 87 44.35 21.63 -0.45
N GLY A 88 43.98 22.88 -0.16
CA GLY A 88 44.50 24.14 -0.75
C GLY A 88 43.91 24.50 -2.13
N SER A 89 43.52 25.74 -2.44
CA SER A 89 43.75 27.06 -1.84
C SER A 89 42.86 28.11 -2.56
N GLN A 90 42.65 29.26 -1.93
CA GLN A 90 42.28 30.59 -2.49
C GLN A 90 40.83 31.13 -2.34
N THR A 91 40.71 31.99 -1.32
CA THR A 91 40.11 33.35 -1.22
C THR A 91 38.67 33.70 -1.67
N PRO A 92 37.96 34.55 -0.88
CA PRO A 92 36.55 34.94 -1.08
C PRO A 92 36.37 36.21 -1.93
N PRO A 93 35.14 36.44 -2.45
CA PRO A 93 34.53 37.74 -2.16
C PRO A 93 33.02 37.70 -1.82
N ALA A 94 32.70 38.53 -0.83
CA ALA A 94 31.50 39.30 -0.54
C ALA A 94 30.14 38.93 -1.19
N ALA A 95 29.15 38.81 -0.30
CA ALA A 95 27.71 38.86 -0.56
C ALA A 95 27.26 40.22 -1.16
N PRO A 96 26.02 40.36 -1.70
CA PRO A 96 24.88 40.54 -0.80
C PRO A 96 23.52 39.94 -1.25
N ALA A 97 22.75 39.56 -0.23
CA ALA A 97 21.33 39.83 0.00
C ALA A 97 20.30 39.63 -1.14
N GLY A 98 19.35 38.72 -0.88
CA GLY A 98 17.96 38.89 -1.27
C GLY A 98 17.32 37.69 -1.98
N ASN A 99 16.64 36.81 -1.24
CA ASN A 99 15.19 36.74 -1.39
C ASN A 99 14.51 35.89 -0.30
N PRO A 100 13.31 36.31 0.16
CA PRO A 100 12.57 35.66 1.22
C PRO A 100 11.59 34.62 0.67
N SER A 101 11.03 33.84 1.60
CA SER A 101 9.76 33.10 1.49
C SER A 101 9.72 31.83 0.62
N GLY A 102 9.49 30.69 1.28
CA GLY A 102 8.82 29.56 0.63
C GLY A 102 8.83 28.23 1.35
N GLN A 103 9.69 28.02 2.35
CA GLN A 103 9.79 26.72 3.02
C GLN A 103 8.69 26.58 4.08
N ARG A 104 7.50 26.15 3.65
CA ARG A 104 6.44 25.67 4.55
C ARG A 104 6.94 24.42 5.27
N VAL A 105 7.48 24.64 6.46
CA VAL A 105 7.63 23.62 7.50
C VAL A 105 6.21 23.26 7.96
N TYR A 106 5.71 22.10 7.53
CA TYR A 106 4.53 21.51 8.15
C TYR A 106 4.97 20.92 9.49
N ASN A 107 4.76 21.71 10.55
CA ASN A 107 4.94 21.26 11.92
C ASN A 107 3.72 20.38 12.29
N VAL A 108 3.83 19.07 12.05
CA VAL A 108 2.83 18.06 12.47
C VAL A 108 3.16 17.61 13.89
N ALA A 109 3.16 18.56 14.82
CA ALA A 109 3.26 18.32 16.24
C ALA A 109 2.19 19.18 16.93
N ASN A 110 1.39 18.56 17.79
CA ASN A 110 0.28 19.13 18.59
C ASN A 110 -1.11 19.17 17.94
N ASN A 111 -1.62 18.01 17.57
CA ASN A 111 -3.06 17.73 17.74
C ASN A 111 -3.23 16.77 18.93
N THR A 112 -2.98 17.28 20.13
CA THR A 112 -3.59 16.72 21.36
C THR A 112 -5.07 17.12 21.35
N PRO A 113 -6.02 16.17 21.32
CA PRO A 113 -7.42 16.52 21.49
C PRO A 113 -7.63 17.14 22.89
N PRO A 114 -8.47 18.18 23.02
CA PRO A 114 -8.86 18.71 24.31
C PRO A 114 -9.60 17.62 25.09
N SER A 115 -8.95 17.16 26.16
CA SER A 115 -9.43 16.15 27.11
C SER A 115 -10.21 16.85 28.23
N ASP A 116 -11.24 17.61 27.84
CA ASP A 116 -12.12 18.30 28.78
C ASP A 116 -13.55 17.83 28.50
N TYR A 117 -13.92 16.62 28.92
CA TYR A 117 -15.32 16.23 29.18
C TYR A 117 -15.39 14.77 29.69
N TYR A 118 -15.05 14.55 30.95
CA TYR A 118 -15.69 13.54 31.79
C TYR A 118 -15.79 14.08 33.22
N ALA A 119 -16.90 14.76 33.48
CA ALA A 119 -17.37 15.05 34.82
C ALA A 119 -17.95 13.76 35.43
N ASP A 120 -17.63 13.56 36.72
CA ASP A 120 -18.37 12.77 37.71
C ASP A 120 -18.86 11.38 37.28
N GLN A 121 -17.97 10.38 37.40
CA GLN A 121 -18.42 9.07 37.86
C GLN A 121 -18.36 9.02 39.39
N PRO A 122 -19.45 8.65 40.08
CA PRO A 122 -19.43 8.45 41.52
C PRO A 122 -18.47 7.32 41.89
N GLN A 123 -17.43 7.69 42.63
CA GLN A 123 -16.51 6.81 43.32
C GLN A 123 -17.31 5.90 44.26
N VAL A 124 -17.62 4.68 43.82
CA VAL A 124 -18.15 3.65 44.69
C VAL A 124 -16.98 3.12 45.51
N ALA A 125 -16.98 3.45 46.80
CA ALA A 125 -15.96 3.06 47.77
C ALA A 125 -15.80 1.53 47.81
N ALA A 126 -14.77 1.03 47.13
CA ALA A 126 -14.39 -0.38 47.14
C ALA A 126 -13.72 -0.72 48.48
N ALA A 127 -14.25 -1.75 49.15
CA ALA A 127 -13.75 -2.26 50.40
C ALA A 127 -12.27 -2.69 50.32
N PRO A 128 -11.48 -2.52 51.41
CA PRO A 128 -10.09 -2.95 51.47
C PRO A 128 -10.03 -4.48 51.63
N GLY A 129 -10.07 -5.20 50.52
CA GLY A 129 -10.02 -6.65 50.53
C GLY A 129 -9.71 -7.21 49.16
N LYS A 130 -8.41 -7.38 48.88
CA LYS A 130 -7.85 -8.15 47.75
C LYS A 130 -8.54 -7.91 46.41
N LEU A 131 -7.99 -6.98 45.65
CA LEU A 131 -8.12 -7.02 44.19
C LEU A 131 -7.75 -8.44 43.75
N PRO A 132 -8.60 -9.13 42.95
CA PRO A 132 -8.17 -10.34 42.28
C PRO A 132 -6.97 -9.91 41.45
N GLN A 133 -5.79 -10.35 41.88
CA GLN A 133 -4.58 -10.27 41.13
C GLN A 133 -4.90 -11.04 39.85
N VAL A 134 -5.37 -10.32 38.82
CA VAL A 134 -5.42 -10.82 37.47
C VAL A 134 -4.00 -11.28 37.27
N ILE A 135 -3.85 -12.60 37.23
CA ILE A 135 -2.60 -13.24 36.91
C ILE A 135 -2.33 -12.69 35.51
N ALA A 136 -1.57 -11.59 35.45
CA ALA A 136 -0.72 -11.28 34.33
C ALA A 136 0.22 -12.46 34.30
N LEU A 137 -0.29 -13.55 33.71
CA LEU A 137 0.50 -14.68 33.33
C LEU A 137 1.54 -14.00 32.48
N GLY A 138 2.74 -13.86 33.03
CA GLY A 138 3.94 -13.46 32.32
C GLY A 138 4.16 -14.52 31.28
N HIS A 139 3.32 -14.50 30.26
CA HIS A 139 3.56 -14.99 28.95
C HIS A 139 4.68 -14.06 28.48
N GLY A 140 5.90 -14.41 28.89
CA GLY A 140 7.05 -14.32 28.02
C GLY A 140 6.74 -15.19 26.82
N GLU A 141 5.76 -14.76 26.02
CA GLU A 141 5.69 -15.10 24.63
C GLU A 141 6.95 -14.44 24.12
N ASP A 142 8.02 -15.23 24.04
CA ASP A 142 9.01 -15.10 23.00
C ASP A 142 8.26 -14.49 21.81
N GLU A 143 8.62 -13.25 21.43
CA GLU A 143 8.18 -12.65 20.19
C GLU A 143 8.29 -13.76 19.16
N GLN A 144 7.17 -14.40 18.81
CA GLN A 144 7.15 -15.48 17.85
C GLN A 144 7.35 -14.77 16.54
N ALA A 145 8.61 -14.42 16.27
CA ALA A 145 9.09 -13.63 15.15
C ALA A 145 8.37 -14.21 13.94
N PHE A 146 7.44 -13.42 13.42
CA PHE A 146 6.35 -13.85 12.54
C PHE A 146 6.96 -14.75 11.48
N ARG A 147 6.87 -16.08 11.67
CA ARG A 147 7.59 -17.00 10.78
C ARG A 147 7.00 -16.77 9.39
N PRO A 148 7.79 -16.40 8.37
CA PRO A 148 7.22 -16.02 7.08
C PRO A 148 6.55 -17.25 6.46
N ARG A 149 5.24 -17.40 6.66
CA ARG A 149 4.46 -18.57 6.20
C ARG A 149 4.36 -18.60 4.66
N PHE A 150 4.75 -17.53 3.98
CA PHE A 150 4.63 -17.38 2.53
C PHE A 150 5.93 -17.59 1.72
N ARG A 151 6.98 -18.18 2.31
CA ARG A 151 8.23 -18.45 1.56
C ARG A 151 8.01 -19.33 0.32
N VAL A 152 7.15 -20.34 0.44
CA VAL A 152 6.82 -21.26 -0.66
C VAL A 152 6.11 -20.53 -1.80
N ALA A 153 5.16 -19.64 -1.47
CA ALA A 153 4.44 -18.86 -2.46
C ALA A 153 5.37 -17.90 -3.22
N LYS A 154 6.29 -17.22 -2.50
CA LYS A 154 7.28 -16.34 -3.13
C LYS A 154 8.21 -17.12 -4.06
N PHE A 155 8.67 -18.30 -3.63
CA PHE A 155 9.49 -19.17 -4.46
C PHE A 155 8.75 -19.62 -5.73
N LEU A 156 7.48 -20.02 -5.61
CA LEU A 156 6.66 -20.44 -6.75
C LEU A 156 6.46 -19.31 -7.77
N ALA A 157 6.24 -18.07 -7.31
CA ALA A 157 6.12 -16.91 -8.20
C ALA A 157 7.42 -16.63 -8.97
N HIS A 158 8.58 -16.73 -8.30
CA HIS A 158 9.89 -16.56 -8.96
C HIS A 158 10.18 -17.71 -9.93
N ALA A 159 9.82 -18.95 -9.58
CA ALA A 159 9.98 -20.10 -10.46
C ALA A 159 9.14 -19.95 -11.74
N LEU A 160 7.87 -19.54 -11.63
CA LEU A 160 7.02 -19.26 -12.79
C LEU A 160 7.59 -18.15 -13.69
N SER A 161 8.09 -17.07 -13.09
CA SER A 161 8.75 -15.98 -13.83
C SER A 161 10.00 -16.48 -14.55
N ALA A 162 10.85 -17.27 -13.88
CA ALA A 162 12.05 -17.85 -14.47
C ALA A 162 11.72 -18.79 -15.64
N ILE A 163 10.69 -19.63 -15.50
CA ILE A 163 10.19 -20.50 -16.59
C ILE A 163 9.70 -19.66 -17.77
N GLY A 164 8.99 -18.56 -17.51
CA GLY A 164 8.55 -17.62 -18.54
C GLY A 164 9.72 -17.03 -19.33
N TRP A 165 10.76 -16.57 -18.64
CA TRP A 165 11.99 -16.06 -19.28
C TRP A 165 12.72 -17.12 -20.10
N LEU A 166 12.86 -18.35 -19.58
CA LEU A 166 13.49 -19.45 -20.33
C LEU A 166 12.69 -19.79 -21.60
N THR A 167 11.36 -19.81 -21.50
CA THR A 167 10.47 -20.05 -22.65
C THR A 167 10.61 -18.95 -23.69
N LEU A 168 10.71 -17.69 -23.26
CA LEU A 168 10.90 -16.53 -24.13
C LEU A 168 12.26 -16.61 -24.86
N LEU A 169 13.36 -16.89 -24.13
CA LEU A 169 14.68 -17.08 -24.71
C LEU A 169 14.73 -18.23 -25.71
N ALA A 170 14.07 -19.36 -25.40
CA ALA A 170 13.95 -20.49 -26.33
C ALA A 170 13.19 -20.09 -27.60
N GLY A 171 12.10 -19.33 -27.49
CA GLY A 171 11.35 -18.80 -28.63
C GLY A 171 12.19 -17.87 -29.50
N VAL A 172 12.96 -16.94 -28.91
CA VAL A 172 13.89 -16.08 -29.66
C VAL A 172 14.98 -16.90 -30.35
N GLY A 173 15.56 -17.88 -29.65
CA GLY A 173 16.58 -18.77 -30.22
C GLY A 173 16.06 -19.55 -31.42
N ALA A 174 14.84 -20.10 -31.33
CA ALA A 174 14.18 -20.80 -32.44
C ALA A 174 13.91 -19.86 -33.63
N ALA A 175 13.48 -18.63 -33.37
CA ALA A 175 13.25 -17.62 -34.42
C ALA A 175 14.55 -17.29 -35.17
N VAL A 176 15.61 -16.94 -34.43
CA VAL A 176 16.91 -16.56 -34.99
C VAL A 176 17.54 -17.74 -35.71
N GLY A 177 17.52 -18.94 -35.11
CA GLY A 177 18.07 -20.15 -35.72
C GLY A 177 17.34 -20.57 -37.00
N GLY A 178 16.01 -20.44 -37.03
CA GLY A 178 15.19 -20.72 -38.22
C GLY A 178 15.41 -19.72 -39.34
N LEU A 179 15.50 -18.42 -39.03
CA LEU A 179 15.75 -17.36 -40.02
C LEU A 179 17.19 -17.38 -40.56
N ALA A 180 18.17 -17.71 -39.71
CA ALA A 180 19.57 -17.76 -40.09
C ALA A 180 19.98 -19.09 -40.76
N GLY A 181 19.09 -20.08 -40.83
CA GLY A 181 19.40 -21.38 -41.43
C GLY A 181 20.38 -22.23 -40.61
N LEU A 182 20.56 -21.93 -39.32
CA LEU A 182 21.59 -22.56 -38.48
C LEU A 182 21.26 -24.01 -38.11
N VAL A 183 19.98 -24.37 -38.16
CA VAL A 183 19.48 -25.72 -37.86
C VAL A 183 18.59 -26.16 -39.00
N GLY A 184 19.02 -27.19 -39.74
CA GLY A 184 18.36 -27.64 -40.98
C GLY A 184 16.87 -27.91 -40.80
N GLU A 185 16.47 -28.51 -39.69
CA GLU A 185 15.07 -28.83 -39.36
C GLU A 185 14.21 -27.57 -39.11
N LEU A 186 14.78 -26.54 -38.46
CA LEU A 186 14.08 -25.28 -38.17
C LEU A 186 14.00 -24.37 -39.40
N SER A 187 14.93 -24.53 -40.33
CA SER A 187 14.98 -23.79 -41.60
C SER A 187 14.12 -24.39 -42.70
N ALA A 188 13.56 -25.59 -42.48
CA ALA A 188 12.66 -26.21 -43.44
C ALA A 188 11.50 -25.25 -43.74
N VAL A 189 11.25 -25.03 -45.02
CA VAL A 189 10.17 -24.16 -45.50
C VAL A 189 8.85 -24.79 -45.09
N GLY A 190 8.15 -24.12 -44.17
CA GLY A 190 6.88 -24.56 -43.63
C GLY A 190 5.69 -24.02 -44.41
N LEU A 191 4.55 -23.94 -43.73
CA LEU A 191 3.31 -23.43 -44.28
C LEU A 191 3.50 -21.97 -44.74
N LEU A 192 3.04 -21.65 -45.97
CA LEU A 192 3.12 -20.31 -46.58
C LEU A 192 4.54 -19.79 -46.86
N GLY A 193 5.54 -20.67 -46.94
CA GLY A 193 6.92 -20.26 -47.22
C GLY A 193 7.68 -19.73 -45.99
N VAL A 194 7.07 -19.77 -44.82
CA VAL A 194 7.67 -19.31 -43.55
C VAL A 194 8.45 -20.49 -42.93
N PRO A 195 9.71 -20.29 -42.47
CA PRO A 195 10.46 -21.36 -41.84
C PRO A 195 9.78 -21.84 -40.56
N PHE A 196 9.79 -23.16 -40.31
CA PHE A 196 9.16 -23.76 -39.13
C PHE A 196 9.60 -23.12 -37.81
N GLY A 197 10.87 -22.70 -37.71
CA GLY A 197 11.38 -21.98 -36.53
C GLY A 197 10.62 -20.69 -36.23
N ALA A 198 10.22 -19.93 -37.25
CA ALA A 198 9.43 -18.71 -37.06
C ALA A 198 7.98 -19.00 -36.68
N LEU A 199 7.38 -20.06 -37.25
CA LEU A 199 6.03 -20.51 -36.89
C LEU A 199 5.92 -20.98 -35.44
N LEU A 200 6.94 -21.67 -34.92
CA LEU A 200 6.97 -22.12 -33.53
C LEU A 200 7.42 -21.03 -32.55
N ALA A 201 8.24 -20.08 -33.00
CA ALA A 201 8.71 -18.99 -32.15
C ALA A 201 7.57 -18.08 -31.68
N LEU A 202 6.61 -17.75 -32.54
CA LEU A 202 5.54 -16.83 -32.19
C LEU A 202 4.66 -17.31 -31.02
N PRO A 203 4.10 -18.54 -31.02
CA PRO A 203 3.34 -19.04 -29.87
C PRO A 203 4.22 -19.21 -28.62
N ALA A 204 5.50 -19.60 -28.77
CA ALA A 204 6.42 -19.70 -27.64
C ALA A 204 6.71 -18.34 -26.98
N LEU A 205 6.88 -17.29 -27.79
CA LEU A 205 7.06 -15.92 -27.30
C LEU A 205 5.81 -15.41 -26.57
N VAL A 206 4.62 -15.61 -27.16
CA VAL A 206 3.35 -15.22 -26.53
C VAL A 206 3.17 -15.94 -25.20
N LEU A 207 3.38 -17.27 -25.16
CA LEU A 207 3.28 -18.06 -23.94
C LEU A 207 4.31 -17.62 -22.89
N GLY A 208 5.55 -17.37 -23.30
CA GLY A 208 6.62 -16.87 -22.43
C GLY A 208 6.26 -15.52 -21.79
N ILE A 209 5.75 -14.57 -22.57
CA ILE A 209 5.29 -13.27 -22.08
C ILE A 209 4.15 -13.43 -21.07
N VAL A 210 3.14 -14.25 -21.40
CA VAL A 210 2.00 -14.52 -20.50
C VAL A 210 2.48 -15.09 -19.16
N LEU A 211 3.43 -16.04 -19.18
CA LEU A 211 4.01 -16.62 -17.97
C LEU A 211 4.80 -15.59 -17.13
N VAL A 212 5.59 -14.72 -17.77
CA VAL A 212 6.32 -13.65 -17.08
C VAL A 212 5.35 -12.68 -16.40
N VAL A 213 4.31 -12.22 -17.11
CA VAL A 213 3.31 -11.30 -16.57
C VAL A 213 2.54 -11.96 -15.42
N ALA A 214 2.11 -13.21 -15.59
CA ALA A 214 1.42 -13.95 -14.53
C ALA A 214 2.30 -14.13 -13.28
N GLY A 215 3.59 -14.44 -13.45
CA GLY A 215 4.55 -14.56 -12.36
C GLY A 215 4.76 -13.23 -11.61
N GLN A 216 4.87 -12.12 -12.33
CA GLN A 216 5.00 -10.78 -11.74
C GLN A 216 3.73 -10.36 -10.98
N LEU A 217 2.56 -10.61 -11.57
CA LEU A 217 1.28 -10.27 -10.95
C LEU A 217 1.04 -11.09 -9.68
N ALA A 218 1.39 -12.38 -9.69
CA ALA A 218 1.36 -13.21 -8.49
C ALA A 218 2.27 -12.66 -7.39
N ALA A 219 3.51 -12.27 -7.74
CA ALA A 219 4.44 -11.67 -6.78
C ALA A 219 3.89 -10.38 -6.15
N ALA A 220 3.30 -9.49 -6.96
CA ALA A 220 2.71 -8.24 -6.49
C ALA A 220 1.50 -8.48 -5.56
N VAL A 221 0.64 -9.44 -5.87
CA VAL A 221 -0.52 -9.81 -5.03
C VAL A 221 -0.05 -10.36 -3.69
N PHE A 222 0.98 -11.21 -3.66
CA PHE A 222 1.53 -11.73 -2.40
C PHE A 222 2.14 -10.61 -1.54
N GLU A 223 2.85 -9.66 -2.14
CA GLU A 223 3.44 -8.53 -1.43
C GLU A 223 2.36 -7.60 -0.83
N SER A 224 1.31 -7.32 -1.60
CA SER A 224 0.10 -6.60 -1.13
C SER A 224 -0.57 -7.30 0.05
N THR A 225 -0.73 -8.62 -0.04
CA THR A 225 -1.38 -9.41 1.02
C THR A 225 -0.53 -9.44 2.28
N ASN A 226 0.80 -9.58 2.15
CA ASN A 226 1.70 -9.55 3.29
C ASN A 226 1.68 -8.19 4.00
N ALA A 227 1.70 -7.09 3.25
CA ALA A 227 1.62 -5.74 3.80
C ALA A 227 0.31 -5.51 4.58
N ASN A 228 -0.82 -6.00 4.07
CA ASN A 228 -2.10 -5.91 4.78
C ASN A 228 -2.12 -6.74 6.08
N LEU A 229 -1.49 -7.92 6.07
CA LEU A 229 -1.39 -8.75 7.28
C LEU A 229 -0.51 -8.10 8.35
N GLU A 230 0.60 -7.47 7.94
CA GLU A 230 1.47 -6.71 8.86
C GLU A 230 0.73 -5.52 9.47
N LEU A 231 -0.05 -4.79 8.67
CA LEU A 231 -0.86 -3.67 9.15
C LEU A 231 -1.87 -4.12 10.22
N VAL A 232 -2.56 -5.25 9.97
CA VAL A 232 -3.52 -5.84 10.93
C VAL A 232 -2.82 -6.33 12.19
N ALA A 233 -1.60 -6.87 12.08
CA ALA A 233 -0.83 -7.30 13.23
C ALA A 233 -0.45 -6.11 14.13
N ILE A 234 -0.01 -5.00 13.54
CA ILE A 234 0.30 -3.76 14.26
C ILE A 234 -0.96 -3.18 14.92
N GLU A 235 -2.11 -3.19 14.22
CA GLU A 235 -3.37 -2.68 14.77
C GLU A 235 -3.87 -3.50 15.97
N ARG A 236 -3.72 -4.83 15.94
CA ARG A 236 -4.04 -5.68 17.11
C ARG A 236 -3.12 -5.41 18.29
N GLY A 237 -1.81 -5.24 18.04
CA GLY A 237 -0.85 -4.91 19.09
C GLY A 237 -1.10 -3.53 19.71
N ARG A 238 -1.66 -2.58 18.96
CA ARG A 238 -2.02 -1.26 19.49
C ARG A 238 -3.23 -1.29 20.42
N ASN A 239 -4.21 -2.16 20.16
CA ASN A 239 -5.44 -2.25 20.96
C ASN A 239 -5.30 -3.10 22.23
N SER A 240 -4.14 -3.74 22.47
CA SER A 240 -3.89 -4.57 23.65
C SER A 240 -3.23 -3.83 24.82
N PHE A 241 -2.96 -2.53 24.69
CA PHE A 241 -2.44 -1.65 25.74
C PHE A 241 -3.52 -0.65 26.18
#